data_AF-A0A7J5WRK7-F1
#
_entry.id   AF-A0A7J5WRK7-F1
#
_cell.length_a   1.000
_cell.length_b   1.000
_cell.length_c   1.000
_cell.angle_alpha   90.00
_cell.angle_beta   90.00
_cell.angle_gamma   90.00
#
_symmetry.space_group_name_H-M   'P 1'
#
loop_
_entity.id
_entity.type
_entity.pdbx_description
1 polymer ?
#
loop_
_entity_poly.entity_id
_entity_poly.type
_entity_poly.pdbx_seq_one_letter_code
_entity_poly.pdbx_strand_id
1 'polypeptide(L)'
;MSIYSLKEGYYLYHDVEFVLNQIGELYEVDVKDNKATAVSIMELDQKNHFASQESKDRFNAIVPKIKALHTSMYHLLESIYRATDNKVFDTTAIEKRFPDFKYFRMLNNKIKHFNEADIDFIEVVLMAGAKSIIEIGCQYKIGESWEIKYYAQFIVLFFEILKELNIVSFNTD
;
A
#
# COMPACT_ATOMS: atom_id res chain seq x y z
N MET A 1 -33.76 11.13 -2.60
CA MET A 1 -32.99 9.96 -2.14
C MET A 1 -31.57 10.43 -1.87
N SER A 2 -31.29 10.83 -0.63
CA SER A 2 -29.96 11.25 -0.19
C SER A 2 -29.32 10.00 0.41
N ILE A 3 -28.56 9.28 -0.42
CA ILE A 3 -27.99 7.98 -0.06
C ILE A 3 -26.55 8.28 0.37
N TYR A 4 -26.31 8.21 1.68
CA TYR A 4 -25.04 8.39 2.40
C TYR A 4 -24.66 9.84 2.81
N SER A 5 -24.53 10.01 4.13
CA SER A 5 -23.92 11.16 4.79
C SER A 5 -22.64 10.68 5.48
N LEU A 6 -21.47 11.00 4.92
CA LEU A 6 -20.13 10.67 5.46
C LEU A 6 -19.77 11.39 6.78
N LYS A 7 -20.74 12.04 7.44
CA LYS A 7 -20.53 12.75 8.71
C LYS A 7 -20.41 11.83 9.92
N GLU A 8 -20.78 10.56 9.78
CA GLU A 8 -20.77 9.61 10.89
C GLU A 8 -19.61 8.63 10.71
N GLY A 9 -18.53 8.81 11.49
CA GLY A 9 -17.29 8.04 11.37
C GLY A 9 -17.44 6.52 11.55
N TYR A 10 -18.57 6.03 12.07
CA TYR A 10 -18.83 4.59 12.18
C TYR A 10 -18.94 3.89 10.81
N TYR A 11 -19.32 4.62 9.75
CA TYR A 11 -19.41 4.04 8.41
C TYR A 11 -18.04 3.74 7.79
N LEU A 12 -16.98 4.42 8.23
CA LEU A 12 -15.62 4.16 7.74
C LEU A 12 -14.99 2.93 8.43
N TYR A 13 -15.55 2.45 9.54
CA TYR A 13 -14.98 1.32 10.28
C TYR A 13 -14.92 0.05 9.42
N HIS A 14 -16.00 -0.27 8.69
CA HIS A 14 -16.03 -1.44 7.81
C HIS A 14 -15.06 -1.31 6.63
N ASP A 15 -14.90 -0.10 6.07
CA ASP A 15 -13.94 0.15 4.99
C ASP A 15 -12.50 0.01 5.49
N VAL A 16 -12.20 0.52 6.69
CA VAL A 16 -10.92 0.34 7.36
C VAL A 16 -10.65 -1.13 7.61
N GLU A 17 -11.58 -1.85 8.26
CA GLU A 17 -11.45 -3.28 8.56
C GLU A 17 -11.25 -4.10 7.28
N PHE A 18 -11.99 -3.80 6.21
CA PHE A 18 -11.81 -4.44 4.91
C PHE A 18 -10.39 -4.26 4.35
N VAL A 19 -9.89 -3.02 4.34
CA VAL A 19 -8.52 -2.73 3.85
C VAL A 19 -7.46 -3.38 4.72
N LEU A 20 -7.62 -3.35 6.05
CA LEU A 20 -6.68 -3.99 6.97
C LEU A 20 -6.64 -5.52 6.78
N ASN A 21 -7.78 -6.15 6.53
CA ASN A 21 -7.84 -7.57 6.22
C ASN A 21 -7.12 -7.89 4.90
N GLN A 22 -7.31 -7.07 3.85
CA GLN A 22 -6.57 -7.23 2.60
C GLN A 22 -5.06 -7.05 2.77
N ILE A 23 -4.63 -6.17 3.66
CA ILE A 23 -3.21 -6.04 4.03
C ILE A 23 -2.75 -7.34 4.70
N GLY A 24 -3.47 -7.84 5.70
CA GLY A 24 -3.14 -9.08 6.42
C GLY A 24 -3.10 -10.34 5.57
N GLU A 25 -3.81 -10.37 4.44
CA GLU A 25 -3.73 -11.46 3.45
C GLU A 25 -2.42 -11.47 2.64
N LEU A 26 -1.68 -10.36 2.62
CA LEU A 26 -0.53 -10.13 1.73
C LEU A 26 0.76 -9.77 2.48
N TYR A 27 0.63 -9.12 3.63
CA TYR A 27 1.73 -8.61 4.44
C TYR A 27 1.45 -8.79 5.92
N GLU A 28 2.50 -9.12 6.65
CA GLU A 28 2.54 -9.06 8.10
C GLU A 28 2.97 -7.64 8.48
N VAL A 29 2.21 -7.01 9.38
CA VAL A 29 2.48 -5.66 9.87
C VAL A 29 2.81 -5.76 11.34
N ASP A 30 4.02 -5.33 11.70
CA ASP A 30 4.48 -5.26 13.08
C ASP A 30 4.63 -3.80 13.50
N VAL A 31 4.28 -3.52 14.75
CA VAL A 31 4.34 -2.18 15.33
C VAL A 31 5.25 -2.23 16.54
N LYS A 32 6.39 -1.55 16.43
CA LYS A 32 7.37 -1.47 17.51
C LYS A 32 7.86 -0.05 17.66
N ASP A 33 8.05 0.39 18.90
CA ASP A 33 8.53 1.75 19.22
C ASP A 33 7.71 2.84 18.52
N ASN A 34 6.38 2.65 18.46
CA ASN A 34 5.44 3.57 17.82
C ASN A 34 5.66 3.75 16.29
N LYS A 35 6.30 2.77 15.64
CA LYS A 35 6.55 2.72 14.20
C LYS A 35 6.01 1.42 13.62
N ALA A 36 5.33 1.53 12.48
CA ALA A 36 4.88 0.37 11.73
C ALA A 36 6.00 -0.12 10.80
N THR A 37 6.08 -1.42 10.64
CA THR A 37 6.89 -2.12 9.64
C THR A 37 6.00 -3.13 8.94
N ALA A 38 6.27 -3.40 7.67
CA ALA A 38 5.51 -4.37 6.89
C ALA A 38 6.47 -5.31 6.17
N VAL A 39 6.14 -6.60 6.14
CA VAL A 39 6.91 -7.64 5.47
C VAL A 39 5.96 -8.52 4.70
N SER A 40 6.29 -8.83 3.45
CA SER A 40 5.50 -9.77 2.65
C SER A 40 5.48 -11.16 3.29
N ILE A 41 4.30 -11.78 3.39
CA ILE A 41 4.15 -13.17 3.87
C ILE A 41 4.30 -14.20 2.75
N MET A 42 4.61 -13.75 1.53
CA MET A 42 4.71 -14.62 0.36
C MET A 42 6.04 -15.38 0.35
N GLU A 43 6.04 -16.55 0.96
CA GLU A 43 7.23 -17.41 0.98
C GLU A 43 7.44 -18.16 -0.34
N LEU A 44 8.71 -18.29 -0.72
CA LEU A 44 9.19 -19.19 -1.76
C LEU A 44 9.71 -20.47 -1.12
N ASP A 45 9.34 -21.61 -1.69
CA ASP A 45 9.86 -22.90 -1.24
C ASP A 45 11.37 -22.98 -1.54
N GLN A 46 12.16 -23.32 -0.52
CA GLN A 46 13.65 -23.21 -0.57
C GLN A 46 14.31 -24.06 -1.66
N LYS A 47 13.57 -25.01 -2.25
CA LYS A 47 14.06 -25.90 -3.31
C LYS A 47 14.17 -25.21 -4.67
N ASN A 48 13.49 -24.09 -4.88
CA ASN A 48 13.36 -23.47 -6.20
C ASN A 48 14.23 -22.21 -6.32
N HIS A 49 14.96 -22.13 -7.44
CA HIS A 49 15.79 -20.98 -7.78
C HIS A 49 14.96 -19.69 -7.86
N PHE A 50 15.59 -18.56 -7.52
CA PHE A 50 15.05 -17.19 -7.57
C PHE A 50 14.45 -16.77 -8.92
N ALA A 51 14.74 -17.49 -10.00
CA ALA A 51 14.24 -17.24 -11.35
C ALA A 51 13.30 -18.34 -11.86
N SER A 52 12.77 -19.18 -10.97
CA SER A 52 11.89 -20.28 -11.32
C SER A 52 10.55 -19.80 -11.89
N GLN A 53 9.90 -20.66 -12.69
CA GLN A 53 8.56 -20.41 -13.19
C GLN A 53 7.56 -20.24 -12.05
N GLU A 54 7.74 -20.97 -10.94
CA GLU A 54 6.90 -20.83 -9.75
C GLU A 54 6.95 -19.41 -9.17
N SER A 55 8.14 -18.81 -9.08
CA SER A 55 8.31 -17.43 -8.60
C SER A 55 7.50 -16.45 -9.45
N LYS A 56 7.63 -16.57 -10.78
CA LYS A 56 6.87 -15.76 -11.75
C LYS A 56 5.36 -15.98 -11.66
N ASP A 57 4.92 -17.22 -11.50
CA ASP A 57 3.50 -17.55 -11.38
C ASP A 57 2.90 -16.97 -10.10
N ARG A 58 3.63 -17.06 -8.97
CA ARG A 58 3.24 -16.43 -7.70
C ARG A 58 3.19 -14.91 -7.82
N PHE A 59 4.21 -14.29 -8.41
CA PHE A 59 4.24 -12.86 -8.68
C PHE A 59 3.05 -12.41 -9.56
N ASN A 60 2.82 -13.08 -10.68
CA ASN A 60 1.71 -12.74 -11.58
C ASN A 60 0.34 -12.93 -10.93
N ALA A 61 0.19 -13.93 -10.06
CA ALA A 61 -1.04 -14.16 -9.30
C ALA A 61 -1.29 -13.08 -8.24
N ILE A 62 -0.23 -12.50 -7.65
CA ILE A 62 -0.38 -11.51 -6.59
C ILE A 62 -0.57 -10.08 -7.11
N VAL A 63 0.01 -9.72 -8.25
CA VAL A 63 -0.07 -8.36 -8.80
C VAL A 63 -1.51 -7.81 -8.89
N PRO A 64 -2.52 -8.58 -9.33
CA PRO A 64 -3.92 -8.13 -9.30
C PRO A 64 -4.43 -7.79 -7.88
N LYS A 65 -4.07 -8.59 -6.87
CA LYS A 65 -4.43 -8.34 -5.47
C LYS A 65 -3.76 -7.08 -4.93
N ILE A 66 -2.49 -6.88 -5.25
CA ILE A 66 -1.74 -5.65 -4.92
C ILE A 66 -2.41 -4.41 -5.53
N LYS A 67 -2.81 -4.48 -6.81
CA LYS A 67 -3.51 -3.37 -7.48
C LYS A 67 -4.86 -3.04 -6.81
N ALA A 68 -5.60 -4.07 -6.43
CA ALA A 68 -6.88 -3.92 -5.72
C ALA A 68 -6.68 -3.32 -4.32
N LEU A 69 -5.72 -3.82 -3.55
CA LEU A 69 -5.36 -3.28 -2.24
C LEU A 69 -4.92 -1.82 -2.35
N HIS A 70 -4.06 -1.49 -3.32
CA HIS A 70 -3.57 -0.12 -3.53
C HIS A 70 -4.72 0.87 -3.77
N THR A 71 -5.66 0.47 -4.63
CA THR A 71 -6.83 1.27 -4.96
C THR A 71 -7.71 1.47 -3.72
N SER A 72 -7.91 0.41 -2.93
CA SER A 72 -8.73 0.43 -1.72
C SER A 72 -8.10 1.33 -0.64
N MET A 73 -6.79 1.21 -0.38
CA MET A 73 -6.06 2.10 0.51
C MET A 73 -6.18 3.57 0.08
N TYR A 74 -5.97 3.86 -1.21
CA TYR A 74 -6.07 5.22 -1.73
C TYR A 74 -7.48 5.80 -1.59
N HIS A 75 -8.51 5.04 -1.96
CA HIS A 75 -9.90 5.45 -1.84
C HIS A 75 -10.32 5.66 -0.39
N LEU A 76 -9.85 4.83 0.53
CA LEU A 76 -10.11 5.01 1.95
C LEU A 76 -9.48 6.31 2.47
N LEU A 77 -8.21 6.59 2.14
CA LEU A 77 -7.59 7.88 2.48
C LEU A 77 -8.38 9.05 1.91
N GLU A 78 -8.76 8.99 0.63
CA GLU A 78 -9.58 10.02 0.01
C GLU A 78 -10.90 10.25 0.76
N SER A 79 -11.60 9.18 1.12
CA SER A 79 -12.85 9.24 1.89
C SER A 79 -12.66 9.84 3.27
N ILE A 80 -11.60 9.45 3.99
CA ILE A 80 -11.28 9.98 5.32
C ILE A 80 -11.01 11.49 5.23
N TYR A 81 -10.10 11.93 4.36
CA TYR A 81 -9.77 13.34 4.22
C TYR A 81 -10.99 14.19 3.84
N ARG A 82 -11.84 13.70 2.93
CA ARG A 82 -13.08 14.41 2.56
C ARG A 82 -14.10 14.46 3.71
N ALA A 83 -14.09 13.48 4.60
CA ALA A 83 -14.95 13.48 5.78
C ALA A 83 -14.42 14.43 6.88
N THR A 84 -13.10 14.54 7.05
CA THR A 84 -12.47 15.27 8.16
C THR A 84 -12.10 16.72 7.84
N ASP A 85 -11.70 17.05 6.61
CA ASP A 85 -11.17 18.38 6.26
C ASP A 85 -11.91 19.00 5.08
N ASN A 86 -12.82 19.94 5.36
CA ASN A 86 -13.51 20.83 4.40
C ASN A 86 -13.99 20.18 3.08
N LYS A 87 -14.13 18.86 3.03
CA LYS A 87 -14.42 18.02 1.85
C LYS A 87 -13.35 18.01 0.75
N VAL A 88 -12.12 18.45 1.02
CA VAL A 88 -11.06 18.56 0.00
C VAL A 88 -9.95 17.53 0.27
N PHE A 89 -9.70 16.67 -0.70
CA PHE A 89 -8.54 15.78 -0.70
C PHE A 89 -7.35 16.49 -1.36
N ASP A 90 -6.67 17.36 -0.61
CA ASP A 90 -5.52 18.13 -1.11
C ASP A 90 -4.24 17.28 -1.10
N THR A 91 -3.94 16.67 -2.24
CA THR A 91 -2.75 15.83 -2.40
C THR A 91 -1.45 16.61 -2.21
N THR A 92 -1.43 17.92 -2.47
CA THR A 92 -0.22 18.75 -2.32
C THR A 92 0.13 18.94 -0.85
N ALA A 93 -0.88 19.20 -0.02
CA ALA A 93 -0.70 19.31 1.43
C ALA A 93 -0.23 17.97 2.04
N ILE A 94 -0.82 16.85 1.58
CA ILE A 94 -0.41 15.50 2.00
C ILE A 94 1.03 15.22 1.59
N GLU A 95 1.42 15.50 0.35
CA GLU A 95 2.80 15.28 -0.15
C GLU A 95 3.83 16.14 0.57
N LYS A 96 3.48 17.36 0.98
CA LYS A 96 4.38 18.20 1.78
C LYS A 96 4.71 17.57 3.14
N ARG A 97 3.75 16.82 3.70
CA ARG A 97 3.90 16.15 4.99
C ARG A 97 4.47 14.74 4.87
N PHE A 98 4.06 14.03 3.84
CA PHE A 98 4.46 12.66 3.52
C PHE A 98 5.00 12.63 2.08
N PRO A 99 6.27 12.94 1.85
CA PRO A 99 6.83 13.09 0.50
C PRO A 99 6.64 11.86 -0.40
N ASP A 100 6.68 10.66 0.18
CA ASP A 100 6.51 9.41 -0.56
C ASP A 100 5.05 9.16 -1.01
N PHE A 101 4.08 9.93 -0.53
CA PHE A 101 2.70 9.90 -1.01
C PHE A 101 2.59 10.24 -2.50
N LYS A 102 3.56 10.98 -3.06
CA LYS A 102 3.60 11.25 -4.50
C LYS A 102 3.69 9.95 -5.32
N TYR A 103 4.51 8.98 -4.89
CA TYR A 103 4.66 7.69 -5.58
C TYR A 103 3.40 6.85 -5.40
N PHE A 104 2.82 6.86 -4.19
CA PHE A 104 1.56 6.20 -3.88
C PHE A 104 0.42 6.70 -4.81
N ARG A 105 0.32 8.01 -5.00
CA ARG A 105 -0.65 8.63 -5.92
C ARG A 105 -0.36 8.31 -7.38
N MET A 106 0.91 8.40 -7.82
CA MET A 106 1.30 8.06 -9.20
C MET A 106 0.93 6.61 -9.55
N LEU A 107 1.18 5.67 -8.64
CA LEU A 107 0.81 4.27 -8.81
C LEU A 107 -0.71 4.07 -8.89
N ASN A 108 -1.47 4.73 -8.02
CA ASN A 108 -2.94 4.69 -8.08
C ASN A 108 -3.46 5.21 -9.42
N ASN A 109 -2.88 6.29 -9.94
CA ASN A 109 -3.25 6.83 -11.25
C ASN A 109 -2.91 5.88 -12.39
N LYS A 110 -1.76 5.20 -12.34
CA LYS A 110 -1.39 4.15 -13.31
C LYS A 110 -2.39 3.00 -13.31
N ILE A 111 -2.77 2.53 -12.12
CA ILE A 111 -3.73 1.43 -11.96
C ILE A 111 -5.12 1.81 -12.49
N LYS A 112 -5.61 3.01 -12.15
CA LYS A 112 -6.98 3.44 -12.51
C LYS A 112 -7.15 3.84 -13.97
N HIS A 113 -6.18 4.56 -14.52
CA HIS A 113 -6.35 5.25 -15.79
C HIS A 113 -5.57 4.62 -16.94
N PHE A 114 -4.86 3.50 -16.71
CA PHE A 114 -3.97 2.87 -17.69
C PHE A 114 -3.10 3.91 -18.43
N ASN A 115 -2.60 4.90 -17.69
CA ASN A 115 -1.89 6.03 -18.27
C ASN A 115 -0.48 5.63 -18.76
N GLU A 116 0.14 6.51 -19.54
CA GLU A 116 1.48 6.33 -20.13
C GLU A 116 2.62 6.49 -19.11
N ALA A 117 2.34 6.57 -17.81
CA ALA A 117 3.43 6.61 -16.83
C ALA A 117 4.22 5.29 -16.89
N ASP A 118 5.54 5.42 -17.02
CA ASP A 118 6.51 4.31 -16.97
C ASP A 118 6.65 3.87 -15.50
N ILE A 119 5.66 3.08 -15.06
CA ILE A 119 5.59 2.47 -13.73
C ILE A 119 5.30 0.99 -13.88
N ASP A 120 6.24 0.17 -13.44
CA ASP A 120 6.17 -1.28 -13.55
C ASP A 120 6.21 -1.94 -12.17
N PHE A 121 5.45 -3.03 -12.03
CA PHE A 121 5.60 -3.95 -10.91
C PHE A 121 6.75 -4.90 -11.23
N ILE A 122 7.66 -5.06 -10.29
CA ILE A 122 8.80 -5.99 -10.39
C ILE A 122 8.80 -6.94 -9.22
N GLU A 123 9.22 -8.17 -9.48
CA GLU A 123 9.47 -9.17 -8.45
C GLU A 123 10.80 -8.87 -7.75
N VAL A 124 10.79 -8.85 -6.42
CA VAL A 124 12.00 -8.72 -5.62
C VAL A 124 12.03 -9.87 -4.64
N VAL A 125 13.04 -10.75 -4.75
CA VAL A 125 13.20 -11.80 -3.75
C VAL A 125 14.11 -11.31 -2.63
N LEU A 126 13.60 -11.37 -1.41
CA LEU A 126 14.33 -10.97 -0.19
C LEU A 126 14.56 -12.20 0.71
N MET A 127 15.64 -12.15 1.47
CA MET A 127 15.94 -13.15 2.51
C MET A 127 15.43 -12.62 3.86
N ALA A 128 14.45 -13.31 4.44
CA ALA A 128 13.94 -13.07 5.79
C ALA A 128 14.38 -14.23 6.70
N GLY A 129 15.56 -14.08 7.30
CA GLY A 129 16.20 -15.16 8.06
C GLY A 129 16.54 -16.36 7.16
N ALA A 130 15.96 -17.52 7.44
CA ALA A 130 16.14 -18.72 6.61
C ALA A 130 15.16 -18.81 5.43
N LYS A 131 14.16 -17.92 5.36
CA LYS A 131 13.10 -17.98 4.34
C LYS A 131 13.41 -17.00 3.20
N SER A 132 13.09 -17.41 1.98
CA SER A 132 13.02 -16.51 0.83
C SER A 132 11.59 -16.01 0.70
N ILE A 133 11.40 -14.69 0.62
CA ILE A 133 10.07 -14.08 0.41
C ILE A 133 10.05 -13.31 -0.91
N ILE A 134 8.90 -13.31 -1.58
CA ILE A 134 8.63 -12.41 -2.70
C ILE A 134 8.10 -11.11 -2.13
N GLU A 135 8.82 -10.02 -2.37
CA GLU A 135 8.39 -8.65 -2.19
C GLU A 135 8.02 -8.04 -3.56
N ILE A 136 7.13 -7.05 -3.54
CA ILE A 136 6.70 -6.37 -4.76
C ILE A 136 7.40 -5.02 -4.84
N GLY A 137 8.28 -4.87 -5.82
CA GLY A 137 8.84 -3.59 -6.18
C GLY A 137 7.92 -2.83 -7.13
N CYS A 138 7.84 -1.53 -6.95
CA CYS A 138 7.25 -0.60 -7.91
C CYS A 138 8.38 0.26 -8.45
N GLN A 139 8.68 0.12 -9.74
CA GLN A 139 9.74 0.85 -10.42
C GLN A 139 9.14 2.06 -11.13
N TYR A 140 9.65 3.26 -10.83
CA TYR A 140 9.16 4.54 -11.34
C TYR A 140 10.24 5.20 -12.19
N LYS A 141 9.87 5.66 -13.38
CA LYS A 141 10.74 6.54 -14.17
C LYS A 141 10.53 8.00 -13.78
N ILE A 142 11.58 8.64 -13.25
CA ILE A 142 11.59 10.04 -12.84
C ILE A 142 12.65 10.76 -13.68
N GLY A 143 12.19 11.49 -14.69
CA GLY A 143 13.08 12.10 -15.69
C GLY A 143 13.88 11.01 -16.43
N GLU A 144 15.20 11.05 -16.31
CA GLU A 144 16.11 10.07 -16.91
C GLU A 144 16.50 8.93 -15.96
N SER A 145 16.05 8.96 -14.69
CA SER A 145 16.42 7.98 -13.66
C SER A 145 15.27 7.03 -13.34
N TRP A 146 15.62 5.83 -12.87
CA TRP A 146 14.68 4.87 -12.33
C TRP A 146 14.81 4.80 -10.82
N GLU A 147 13.68 4.86 -10.12
CA GLU A 147 13.60 4.72 -8.67
C GLU A 147 12.73 3.51 -8.34
N ILE A 148 13.09 2.77 -7.29
CA ILE A 148 12.32 1.61 -6.82
C ILE A 148 11.75 1.93 -5.44
N LYS A 149 10.46 1.66 -5.26
CA LYS A 149 9.80 1.63 -3.95
C LYS A 149 9.26 0.24 -3.70
N TYR A 150 9.55 -0.33 -2.54
CA TYR A 150 8.94 -1.60 -2.12
C TYR A 150 7.49 -1.34 -1.71
N TYR A 151 6.59 -2.25 -2.06
CA TYR A 151 5.18 -2.05 -1.80
C TYR A 151 4.87 -2.02 -0.29
N ALA A 152 5.63 -2.77 0.51
CA ALA A 152 5.64 -2.65 1.97
C ALA A 152 5.80 -1.18 2.48
N GLN A 153 6.56 -0.34 1.77
CA GLN A 153 6.72 1.08 2.13
C GLN A 153 5.40 1.86 1.99
N PHE A 154 4.55 1.48 1.03
CA PHE A 154 3.22 2.08 0.87
C PHE A 154 2.26 1.66 1.96
N ILE A 155 2.37 0.42 2.45
CA ILE A 155 1.60 -0.05 3.59
C ILE A 155 2.00 0.73 4.85
N VAL A 156 3.30 0.86 5.12
CA VAL A 156 3.79 1.67 6.25
C VAL A 156 3.32 3.12 6.14
N LEU A 157 3.48 3.75 4.97
CA LEU A 157 2.98 5.11 4.70
C LEU A 157 1.48 5.23 4.98
N PHE A 158 0.68 4.26 4.54
CA PHE A 158 -0.76 4.24 4.77
C PHE A 158 -1.09 4.23 6.28
N PHE A 159 -0.44 3.36 7.06
CA PHE A 159 -0.60 3.33 8.52
C PHE A 159 -0.15 4.61 9.20
N GLU A 160 0.96 5.22 8.77
CA GLU A 160 1.43 6.50 9.29
C GLU A 160 0.40 7.62 9.06
N ILE A 161 -0.21 7.67 7.87
CA ILE A 161 -1.26 8.63 7.55
C ILE A 161 -2.50 8.36 8.41
N LEU A 162 -2.96 7.11 8.53
CA LEU A 162 -4.11 6.76 9.36
C LEU A 162 -3.90 7.16 10.83
N LYS A 163 -2.70 6.93 11.36
CA LYS A 163 -2.34 7.33 12.72
C LYS A 163 -2.36 8.84 12.89
N GLU A 164 -1.79 9.57 11.94
CA GLU A 164 -1.79 11.04 11.96
C GLU A 164 -3.21 11.62 11.94
N LEU A 165 -4.12 10.96 11.22
CA LEU A 165 -5.53 11.33 11.15
C LEU A 165 -6.34 10.83 12.36
N ASN A 166 -5.68 10.23 13.37
CA ASN A 166 -6.29 9.61 14.55
C ASN A 166 -7.34 8.54 14.22
N ILE A 167 -7.16 7.83 13.09
CA ILE A 167 -8.03 6.71 12.69
C ILE A 167 -7.59 5.42 13.36
N VAL A 168 -6.26 5.24 13.51
CA VAL A 168 -5.67 4.10 14.23
C VAL A 168 -4.73 4.62 15.31
N SER A 169 -4.48 3.79 16.31
CA SER A 169 -3.43 4.02 17.30
C SER A 169 -2.48 2.83 17.31
N PHE A 170 -1.21 3.09 17.60
CA PHE A 170 -0.19 2.08 17.71
C PHE A 170 -0.01 1.77 19.20
N ASN A 171 -0.35 0.56 19.62
CA ASN A 171 -0.07 0.11 20.97
C ASN A 171 1.45 0.02 21.15
N THR A 172 1.92 0.38 22.34
CA THR A 172 3.36 0.48 22.68
C THR A 172 3.81 -0.65 23.59
N ASP A 173 3.16 -1.82 23.46
CA ASP A 173 3.46 -2.99 24.29
C ASP A 173 4.95 -3.36 24.30
#